data_AF-A0A7C6T323-F1
#
_entry.id   AF-A0A7C6T323-F1
#
_cell.length_a   1.000
_cell.length_b   1.000
_cell.length_c   1.000
_cell.angle_alpha   90.00
_cell.angle_beta   90.00
_cell.angle_gamma   90.00
#
_symmetry.space_group_name_H-M   'P 1'
#
loop_
_entity.id
_entity.type
_entity.pdbx_description
1 polymer ?
#
loop_
_entity_poly.entity_id
_entity_poly.type
_entity_poly.pdbx_seq_one_letter_code
_entity_poly.pdbx_strand_id
1 'polypeptide(L)'
;MSYYQDGNLARKVAVPYAVPKVRTTPPDVKEAQKKARREQLQKEADIRSQYKAVGRTHARTVLRLVTLFMVLAAAVGFIVLRNARITEMSFVNAGLKRQIGELDKQNGLIEDRVAAKASFQVTRDQAAEELGMQKASADQIRYISAAQLRLPASGELDTEALMSDLECARTIENWVRDN
;
A
#
# COMPACT_ATOMS: atom_id res chain seq x y z
N MET A 1 14.78 -12.84 86.65
CA MET A 1 14.36 -14.25 86.76
C MET A 1 14.93 -14.98 85.56
N SER A 2 16.02 -15.73 85.75
CA SER A 2 16.78 -16.39 84.67
C SER A 2 16.49 -17.88 84.73
N TYR A 3 15.74 -18.39 83.75
CA TYR A 3 15.53 -19.82 83.54
C TYR A 3 16.41 -20.29 82.38
N TYR A 4 16.81 -21.56 82.44
CA TYR A 4 17.67 -22.31 81.52
C TYR A 4 19.17 -22.31 81.85
N GLN A 5 19.50 -23.12 82.85
CA GLN A 5 20.85 -23.63 83.08
C GLN A 5 20.77 -25.15 83.27
N ASP A 6 20.44 -25.88 82.20
CA ASP A 6 20.58 -27.34 82.17
C ASP A 6 21.59 -27.72 81.10
N GLY A 7 22.85 -27.84 81.55
CA GLY A 7 23.94 -28.41 80.78
C GLY A 7 23.87 -29.94 80.82
N ASN A 8 24.11 -30.56 79.66
CA ASN A 8 24.21 -32.01 79.47
C ASN A 8 25.10 -32.71 80.52
N LEU A 9 24.51 -33.40 81.49
CA LEU A 9 25.20 -34.43 82.29
C LEU A 9 25.11 -35.80 81.58
N ALA A 10 26.00 -36.03 80.61
CA ALA A 10 26.21 -37.38 80.08
C ALA A 10 27.01 -38.21 81.10
N ARG A 11 26.35 -39.19 81.74
CA ARG A 11 26.95 -40.18 82.64
C ARG A 11 27.96 -41.03 81.87
N LYS A 12 29.25 -40.94 82.21
CA LYS A 12 30.32 -41.76 81.61
C LYS A 12 30.18 -43.21 82.09
N VAL A 13 29.72 -44.10 81.21
CA VAL A 13 29.72 -45.56 81.43
C VAL A 13 31.11 -46.09 81.07
N ALA A 14 31.77 -46.77 82.00
CA ALA A 14 33.08 -47.39 81.76
C ALA A 14 32.90 -48.64 80.90
N VAL A 15 33.50 -48.63 79.70
CA VAL A 15 33.42 -49.73 78.74
C VAL A 15 34.60 -50.70 78.99
N PRO A 16 34.37 -52.01 79.16
CA PRO A 16 35.40 -52.96 79.62
C PRO A 16 36.34 -53.51 78.53
N TYR A 17 36.33 -52.97 77.31
CA TYR A 17 37.25 -53.40 76.25
C TYR A 17 38.13 -52.25 75.76
N ALA A 18 39.36 -52.57 75.35
CA ALA A 18 40.29 -51.60 74.79
C ALA A 18 39.78 -51.08 73.45
N VAL A 19 39.25 -49.86 73.45
CA VAL A 19 38.80 -49.19 72.21
C VAL A 19 40.04 -48.93 71.35
N PRO A 20 40.08 -49.37 70.08
CA PRO A 20 41.22 -49.08 69.22
C PRO A 20 41.38 -47.57 69.09
N LYS A 21 42.60 -47.07 69.37
CA LYS A 21 42.94 -45.65 69.22
C LYS A 21 42.85 -45.30 67.73
N VAL A 22 41.71 -44.78 67.30
CA VAL A 22 41.53 -44.20 65.97
C VAL A 22 42.53 -43.05 65.87
N ARG A 23 43.51 -43.17 64.96
CA ARG A 23 44.45 -42.07 64.67
C ARG A 23 43.63 -40.90 64.10
N THR A 24 43.30 -39.94 64.95
CA THR A 24 42.64 -38.72 64.54
C THR A 24 43.67 -37.83 63.89
N THR A 25 43.49 -37.53 62.61
CA THR A 25 44.26 -36.47 61.94
C THR A 25 44.09 -35.16 62.71
N PRO A 26 45.16 -34.36 62.88
CA PRO A 26 45.09 -33.10 63.60
C PRO A 26 44.00 -32.20 63.00
N PRO A 27 43.27 -31.42 63.83
CA PRO A 27 42.17 -30.57 63.35
C PRO A 27 42.61 -29.58 62.26
N ASP A 28 43.82 -29.01 62.37
CA ASP A 28 44.40 -28.11 61.36
C ASP A 28 44.53 -28.73 59.97
N VAL A 29 44.89 -30.00 59.89
CA VAL A 29 45.06 -30.71 58.59
C VAL A 29 43.70 -30.94 57.93
N LYS A 30 42.65 -31.18 58.73
CA LYS A 30 41.28 -31.35 58.23
C LYS A 30 40.68 -30.04 57.73
N GLU A 31 40.99 -28.91 58.39
CA GLU A 31 40.54 -27.60 57.96
C GLU A 31 41.25 -27.14 56.69
N ALA A 32 42.55 -27.38 56.56
CA ALA A 32 43.32 -27.12 55.35
C ALA A 32 42.79 -27.93 54.15
N GLN A 33 42.50 -29.24 54.32
CA GLN A 33 41.91 -30.05 53.26
C GLN A 33 40.49 -29.59 52.86
N LYS A 34 39.67 -29.15 53.83
CA LYS A 34 38.34 -28.61 53.54
C LYS A 34 38.42 -27.30 52.76
N LYS A 35 39.37 -26.42 53.08
CA LYS A 35 39.60 -25.17 52.31
C LYS A 35 40.07 -25.48 50.89
N ALA A 36 41.08 -26.34 50.72
CA ALA A 36 41.57 -26.76 49.41
C ALA A 36 40.46 -27.39 48.53
N ARG A 37 39.61 -28.24 49.13
CA ARG A 37 38.47 -28.84 48.42
C ARG A 37 37.41 -27.82 48.02
N ARG A 38 37.15 -26.81 48.86
CA ARG A 38 36.24 -25.71 48.53
C ARG A 38 36.77 -24.86 47.38
N GLU A 39 38.07 -24.56 47.38
CA GLU A 39 38.72 -23.81 46.30
C GLU A 39 38.70 -24.59 44.98
N GLN A 40 38.92 -25.90 45.01
CA GLN A 40 38.80 -26.75 43.82
C GLN A 40 37.38 -26.75 43.26
N LEU A 41 36.37 -26.90 44.13
CA LEU A 41 34.96 -26.87 43.71
C LEU A 41 34.55 -25.51 43.15
N GLN A 42 35.08 -24.41 43.70
CA GLN A 42 34.86 -23.06 43.16
C GLN A 42 35.48 -22.91 41.77
N LYS A 43 36.74 -23.34 41.60
CA LYS A 43 37.40 -23.31 40.28
C LYS A 43 36.63 -24.12 39.23
N GLU A 44 36.16 -25.32 39.59
CA GLU A 44 35.34 -26.14 38.69
C GLU A 44 33.99 -25.50 38.36
N ALA A 45 33.33 -24.87 39.33
CA ALA A 45 32.07 -24.17 39.12
C ALA A 45 32.26 -22.94 38.22
N ASP A 46 33.33 -22.18 38.42
CA ASP A 46 33.67 -21.01 37.61
C ASP A 46 33.93 -21.41 36.17
N ILE A 47 34.73 -22.45 35.93
CA ILE A 47 34.98 -22.99 34.59
C ILE A 47 33.64 -23.40 33.93
N ARG A 48 32.78 -24.13 34.65
CA ARG A 48 31.48 -24.56 34.13
C ARG A 48 30.56 -23.38 33.81
N SER A 49 30.61 -22.31 34.60
CA SER A 49 29.83 -21.09 34.37
C SER A 49 30.33 -20.33 33.14
N GLN A 50 31.64 -20.27 32.93
CA GLN A 50 32.26 -19.63 31.78
C GLN A 50 31.89 -20.35 30.48
N TYR A 51 31.96 -21.69 30.44
CA TYR A 51 31.52 -22.45 29.27
C TYR A 51 30.04 -22.21 28.93
N LYS A 52 29.16 -22.14 29.94
CA LYS A 52 27.73 -21.84 29.73
C LYS A 52 27.50 -20.39 29.26
N ALA A 53 28.30 -19.45 29.74
CA ALA A 53 28.22 -18.05 29.33
C ALA A 53 28.64 -17.87 27.86
N VAL A 54 29.74 -18.51 27.44
CA VAL A 54 30.23 -18.52 26.06
C VAL A 54 29.20 -19.14 25.10
N GLY A 55 28.56 -20.25 25.48
CA GLY A 55 27.47 -20.83 24.68
C GLY A 55 26.30 -19.86 24.46
N ARG A 56 25.93 -19.10 25.49
CA ARG A 56 24.84 -18.10 25.40
C ARG A 56 25.21 -16.90 24.54
N THR A 57 26.46 -16.44 24.56
CA THR A 57 26.90 -15.32 23.71
C THR A 57 26.95 -15.73 22.24
N HIS A 58 27.44 -16.94 21.94
CA HIS A 58 27.41 -17.49 20.58
C HIS A 58 25.96 -17.65 20.09
N ALA A 59 25.07 -18.23 20.89
CA ALA A 59 23.66 -18.38 20.53
C ALA A 59 22.98 -17.04 20.22
N ARG A 60 23.23 -16.00 21.04
CA ARG A 60 22.72 -14.64 20.78
C ARG A 60 23.28 -14.05 19.48
N THR A 61 24.55 -14.30 19.18
CA THR A 61 25.20 -13.79 17.97
C THR A 61 24.62 -14.47 16.73
N VAL A 62 24.44 -15.79 16.77
CA VAL A 62 23.79 -16.54 15.70
C VAL A 62 22.35 -16.08 15.50
N LEU A 63 21.57 -15.92 16.59
CA LEU A 63 20.21 -15.41 16.50
C LEU A 63 20.15 -14.02 15.85
N ARG A 64 21.07 -13.11 16.22
CA ARG A 64 21.17 -11.79 15.57
C ARG A 64 21.44 -11.89 14.07
N LEU A 65 22.36 -12.76 13.67
CA LEU A 65 22.66 -12.99 12.25
C LEU A 65 21.44 -13.54 11.51
N VAL A 66 20.75 -14.54 12.08
CA VAL A 66 19.53 -15.11 11.48
C VAL A 66 18.43 -14.05 11.37
N THR A 67 18.23 -13.22 12.39
CA THR A 67 17.25 -12.13 12.31
C THR A 67 17.60 -11.12 11.22
N LEU A 68 18.89 -10.82 11.03
CA LEU A 68 19.33 -9.90 9.99
C LEU A 68 19.10 -10.49 8.60
N PHE A 69 19.39 -11.78 8.41
CA PHE A 69 19.06 -12.50 7.18
C PHE A 69 17.56 -12.53 6.91
N MET A 70 16.72 -12.75 7.93
CA MET A 70 15.26 -12.71 7.79
C MET A 70 14.76 -11.33 7.37
N VAL A 71 15.28 -10.25 7.95
CA VAL A 71 14.93 -8.88 7.55
C VAL A 71 15.34 -8.62 6.11
N LEU A 72 16.53 -9.05 5.71
CA LEU A 72 17.02 -8.87 4.34
C LEU A 72 16.16 -9.65 3.33
N ALA A 73 15.84 -10.91 3.63
CA ALA A 73 14.96 -11.74 2.81
C ALA A 73 13.55 -11.14 2.71
N ALA A 74 13.00 -10.62 3.80
CA ALA A 74 11.71 -9.94 3.80
C ALA A 74 11.73 -8.67 2.94
N ALA A 75 12.80 -7.88 3.01
CA ALA A 75 12.96 -6.68 2.18
C ALA A 75 13.01 -7.02 0.69
N VAL A 76 13.79 -8.04 0.31
CA VAL A 76 13.85 -8.52 -1.08
C VAL A 76 12.49 -9.05 -1.53
N GLY A 77 11.83 -9.87 -0.70
CA GLY A 77 10.49 -10.39 -1.01
C GLY A 77 9.46 -9.28 -1.20
N PHE A 78 9.50 -8.25 -0.37
CA PHE A 78 8.64 -7.08 -0.50
C PHE A 78 8.87 -6.32 -1.81
N ILE A 79 10.13 -6.12 -2.21
CA ILE A 79 10.49 -5.47 -3.47
C ILE A 79 9.94 -6.28 -4.66
N VAL A 80 10.13 -7.60 -4.66
CA VAL A 80 9.64 -8.47 -5.75
C VAL A 80 8.11 -8.44 -5.83
N LEU A 81 7.42 -8.53 -4.70
CA LEU A 81 5.95 -8.44 -4.65
C LEU A 81 5.46 -7.11 -5.21
N ARG A 82 6.11 -6.00 -4.83
CA ARG A 82 5.76 -4.66 -5.31
C ARG A 82 6.02 -4.52 -6.81
N ASN A 83 7.14 -5.06 -7.31
CA ASN A 83 7.45 -5.05 -8.73
C ASN A 83 6.42 -5.85 -9.54
N ALA A 84 6.00 -7.02 -9.06
CA ALA A 84 4.94 -7.79 -9.71
C ALA A 84 3.63 -6.98 -9.83
N ARG A 85 3.23 -6.26 -8.77
CA ARG A 85 2.07 -5.36 -8.78
C ARG A 85 2.21 -4.20 -9.77
N ILE A 86 3.40 -3.61 -9.85
CA ILE A 86 3.68 -2.53 -10.81
C ILE A 86 3.57 -3.05 -12.25
N THR A 87 4.06 -4.26 -12.51
CA THR A 87 3.96 -4.89 -13.83
C THR A 87 2.51 -5.17 -14.21
N GLU A 88 1.69 -5.70 -13.30
CA GLU A 88 0.23 -5.86 -13.51
C GLU A 88 -0.44 -4.53 -13.87
N MET A 89 -0.15 -3.46 -13.11
CA MET A 89 -0.67 -2.12 -13.40
C MET A 89 -0.20 -1.59 -14.75
N SER A 90 1.03 -1.91 -15.19
CA SER A 90 1.55 -1.48 -16.49
C SER A 90 0.77 -2.09 -17.66
N PHE A 91 0.36 -3.36 -17.54
CA PHE A 91 -0.47 -4.02 -18.55
C PHE A 91 -1.88 -3.43 -18.61
N VAL A 92 -2.48 -3.14 -17.46
CA VAL A 92 -3.79 -2.48 -17.40
C VAL A 92 -3.74 -1.09 -18.04
N ASN A 93 -2.70 -0.30 -17.74
CA ASN A 93 -2.52 1.02 -18.33
C ASN A 93 -2.26 0.96 -19.85
N ALA A 94 -1.51 -0.04 -20.33
CA ALA A 94 -1.33 -0.25 -21.76
C ALA A 94 -2.66 -0.61 -22.46
N GLY A 95 -3.49 -1.43 -21.81
CA GLY A 95 -4.85 -1.75 -22.27
C GLY A 95 -5.75 -0.52 -22.33
N LEU A 96 -5.77 0.29 -21.27
CA LEU A 96 -6.53 1.54 -21.20
C LEU A 96 -6.09 2.55 -22.28
N LYS A 97 -4.77 2.72 -22.50
CA LYS A 97 -4.27 3.57 -23.59
C LYS A 97 -4.76 3.11 -24.97
N ARG A 98 -4.83 1.81 -25.19
CA ARG A 98 -5.35 1.26 -26.45
C ARG A 98 -6.85 1.52 -26.61
N GLN A 99 -7.62 1.40 -25.53
CA GLN A 99 -9.05 1.72 -25.54
C GLN A 99 -9.30 3.21 -25.79
N ILE A 100 -8.53 4.09 -25.16
CA ILE A 100 -8.60 5.54 -25.41
C ILE A 100 -8.31 5.85 -26.88
N GLY A 101 -7.24 5.27 -27.44
CA GLY A 101 -6.92 5.47 -28.86
C GLY A 101 -8.00 4.94 -29.81
N GLU A 102 -8.75 3.91 -29.43
CA GLU A 102 -9.88 3.42 -30.21
C GLU A 102 -11.09 4.36 -30.10
N LEU A 103 -11.38 4.87 -28.90
CA LEU A 103 -12.43 5.87 -28.68
C LEU A 103 -12.14 7.17 -29.41
N ASP A 104 -10.89 7.63 -29.42
CA ASP A 104 -10.49 8.84 -30.17
C ASP A 104 -10.70 8.66 -31.67
N LYS A 105 -10.41 7.47 -32.22
CA LYS A 105 -10.72 7.16 -33.63
C LYS A 105 -12.22 7.14 -33.89
N GLN A 106 -13.00 6.55 -32.99
CA GLN A 106 -14.46 6.52 -33.13
C GLN A 106 -15.04 7.93 -33.05
N ASN A 107 -14.54 8.76 -32.15
CA ASN A 107 -14.91 10.17 -32.04
C ASN A 107 -14.55 10.93 -33.31
N GLY A 108 -13.34 10.75 -33.85
CA GLY A 108 -12.94 11.35 -35.13
C GLY A 108 -13.85 10.93 -36.29
N LEU A 109 -14.22 9.64 -36.37
CA LEU A 109 -15.17 9.17 -37.40
C LEU A 109 -16.57 9.75 -37.21
N ILE A 110 -17.03 9.95 -35.98
CA ILE A 110 -18.30 10.59 -35.69
C ILE A 110 -18.22 12.07 -36.07
N GLU A 111 -17.14 12.75 -35.71
CA GLU A 111 -16.90 14.15 -36.06
C GLU A 111 -16.86 14.34 -37.58
N ASP A 112 -16.16 13.47 -38.31
CA ASP A 112 -16.16 13.46 -39.77
C ASP A 112 -17.56 13.24 -40.36
N ARG A 113 -18.34 12.30 -39.79
CA ARG A 113 -19.72 12.07 -40.22
C ARG A 113 -20.62 13.26 -39.92
N VAL A 114 -20.45 13.90 -38.77
CA VAL A 114 -21.19 15.10 -38.39
C VAL A 114 -20.80 16.24 -39.31
N ALA A 115 -19.52 16.47 -39.58
CA ALA A 115 -19.05 17.49 -40.51
C ALA A 115 -19.57 17.24 -41.93
N ALA A 116 -19.55 15.98 -42.39
CA ALA A 116 -20.11 15.61 -43.69
C ALA A 116 -21.62 15.87 -43.77
N LYS A 117 -22.39 15.48 -42.75
CA LYS A 117 -23.85 15.68 -42.70
C LYS A 117 -24.27 17.12 -42.42
N ALA A 118 -23.50 17.86 -41.63
CA ALA A 118 -23.71 19.27 -41.32
C ALA A 118 -23.27 20.18 -42.47
N SER A 119 -22.50 19.65 -43.43
CA SER A 119 -22.20 20.40 -44.63
C SER A 119 -23.51 20.65 -45.41
N PHE A 120 -23.87 21.92 -45.49
CA PHE A 120 -25.07 22.40 -46.19
C PHE A 120 -25.19 21.84 -47.62
N GLN A 121 -24.04 21.58 -48.24
CA GLN A 121 -23.93 21.06 -49.60
C GLN A 121 -24.48 19.63 -49.73
N VAL A 122 -24.17 18.75 -48.76
CA VAL A 122 -24.69 17.38 -48.73
C VAL A 122 -26.19 17.38 -48.45
N THR A 123 -26.65 18.17 -47.48
CA THR A 123 -28.09 18.30 -47.18
C THR A 123 -28.87 18.82 -48.39
N ARG A 124 -28.33 19.80 -49.11
CA ARG A 124 -28.93 20.36 -50.33
C ARG A 124 -29.03 19.32 -51.45
N ASP A 125 -27.96 18.57 -51.69
CA ASP A 125 -27.94 17.58 -52.76
C ASP A 125 -28.87 16.39 -52.42
N GLN A 126 -28.94 15.97 -51.16
CA GLN A 126 -29.84 14.92 -50.70
C GLN A 126 -31.32 15.37 -50.71
N ALA A 127 -31.63 16.62 -50.34
CA ALA A 127 -32.97 17.17 -50.46
C ALA A 127 -33.42 17.31 -51.93
N ALA A 128 -32.50 17.65 -52.83
CA ALA A 128 -32.81 17.69 -54.25
C ALA A 128 -33.12 16.29 -54.84
N GLU A 129 -32.42 15.27 -54.37
CA GLU A 129 -32.57 13.89 -54.84
C GLU A 129 -33.77 13.16 -54.22
N GLU A 130 -33.94 13.23 -52.89
CA GLU A 130 -35.00 12.50 -52.17
C GLU A 130 -36.36 13.20 -52.20
N LEU A 131 -36.37 14.54 -52.14
CA LEU A 131 -37.61 15.33 -52.07
C LEU A 131 -37.98 15.99 -53.40
N GLY A 132 -37.16 15.79 -54.45
CA GLY A 132 -37.32 16.45 -55.74
C GLY A 132 -37.21 17.97 -55.67
N MET A 133 -36.58 18.51 -54.61
CA MET A 133 -36.46 19.95 -54.42
C MET A 133 -35.51 20.56 -55.45
N GLN A 134 -35.87 21.74 -55.97
CA GLN A 134 -34.99 22.47 -56.87
C GLN A 134 -33.76 23.00 -56.11
N LYS A 135 -32.57 22.91 -56.71
CA LYS A 135 -31.35 23.46 -56.10
C LYS A 135 -31.50 24.97 -55.93
N ALA A 136 -31.43 25.44 -54.69
CA ALA A 136 -31.46 26.87 -54.39
C ALA A 136 -30.31 27.60 -55.10
N SER A 137 -30.62 28.73 -55.75
CA SER A 137 -29.60 29.59 -56.37
C SER A 137 -28.79 30.33 -55.31
N ALA A 138 -27.58 30.80 -55.65
CA ALA A 138 -26.73 31.52 -54.71
C ALA A 138 -27.42 32.74 -54.07
N ASP A 139 -28.33 33.39 -54.80
CA ASP A 139 -29.12 34.54 -54.32
C ASP A 139 -30.22 34.16 -53.31
N GLN A 140 -30.63 32.89 -53.27
CA GLN A 140 -31.60 32.36 -52.31
C GLN A 140 -30.95 31.91 -50.99
N ILE A 141 -29.62 31.84 -50.94
CA ILE A 141 -28.86 31.42 -49.75
C ILE A 141 -28.58 32.64 -48.87
N ARG A 142 -29.23 32.72 -47.70
CA ARG A 142 -28.97 33.76 -46.68
C ARG A 142 -28.10 33.19 -45.56
N TYR A 143 -26.97 33.83 -45.30
CA TYR A 143 -26.09 33.49 -44.17
C TYR A 143 -26.54 34.23 -42.91
N ILE A 144 -26.80 33.50 -41.83
CA ILE A 144 -27.12 34.03 -40.51
C ILE A 144 -25.88 33.90 -39.62
N SER A 145 -25.61 34.91 -38.78
CA SER A 145 -24.43 34.88 -37.92
C SER A 145 -24.62 33.91 -36.74
N ALA A 146 -23.58 33.18 -36.36
CA ALA A 146 -23.63 32.21 -35.26
C ALA A 146 -23.98 32.84 -33.90
N ALA A 147 -23.83 34.16 -33.75
CA ALA A 147 -24.26 34.90 -32.57
C ALA A 147 -25.78 34.96 -32.41
N GLN A 148 -26.55 34.93 -33.50
CA GLN A 148 -28.02 34.97 -33.49
C GLN A 148 -28.64 33.61 -33.14
N LEU A 149 -27.91 32.50 -33.28
CA LEU A 149 -28.38 31.14 -33.01
C LEU A 149 -28.09 30.64 -31.58
N ARG A 150 -27.41 31.45 -30.75
CA ARG A 150 -27.19 31.10 -29.34
C ARG A 150 -28.49 31.30 -28.57
N LEU A 151 -29.19 30.21 -28.24
CA LEU A 151 -30.14 30.25 -27.13
C LEU A 151 -29.38 30.64 -25.86
N PRO A 152 -29.85 31.63 -25.08
CA PRO A 152 -29.23 31.96 -23.81
C PRO A 152 -29.31 30.74 -22.89
N ALA A 153 -28.15 30.25 -22.45
CA ALA A 153 -28.04 29.10 -21.54
C ALA A 153 -28.60 29.40 -20.13
N SER A 154 -28.91 30.66 -19.84
CA SER A 154 -29.59 31.11 -18.63
C SER A 154 -31.01 31.51 -19.00
N GLY A 155 -32.02 30.97 -18.30
CA GLY A 155 -33.45 31.24 -18.53
C GLY A 155 -33.92 32.68 -18.26
N GLU A 156 -33.08 33.68 -18.50
CA GLU A 156 -33.49 35.07 -18.65
C GLU A 156 -33.77 35.31 -20.13
N LEU A 157 -35.06 35.50 -20.43
CA LEU A 157 -35.53 35.85 -21.76
C LEU A 157 -35.02 37.27 -22.09
N ASP A 158 -33.92 37.36 -22.86
CA ASP A 158 -33.52 38.62 -23.48
C ASP A 158 -34.58 38.99 -24.52
N THR A 159 -35.50 39.86 -24.10
CA THR A 159 -36.63 40.32 -24.92
C THR A 159 -36.19 40.98 -26.23
N GLU A 160 -35.00 41.59 -26.29
CA GLU A 160 -34.42 42.13 -27.52
C GLU A 160 -34.02 41.05 -28.54
N ALA A 161 -33.45 39.93 -28.08
CA ALA A 161 -33.10 38.80 -28.96
C ALA A 161 -34.36 38.13 -29.53
N LEU A 162 -35.40 37.98 -28.69
CA LEU A 162 -36.70 37.43 -29.08
C LEU A 162 -37.44 38.34 -30.09
N MET A 163 -37.30 39.66 -29.95
CA MET A 163 -37.84 40.61 -30.92
C MET A 163 -37.14 40.50 -32.28
N SER A 164 -35.83 40.24 -32.31
CA SER A 164 -35.09 40.01 -33.56
C SER A 164 -35.48 38.68 -34.24
N ASP A 165 -35.80 37.65 -33.46
CA ASP A 165 -36.28 36.36 -33.98
C ASP A 165 -37.69 36.47 -34.59
N LEU A 166 -38.57 37.29 -33.98
CA LEU A 166 -39.89 37.60 -34.51
C LEU A 166 -39.83 38.44 -35.80
N GLU A 167 -38.87 39.35 -35.91
CA GLU A 167 -38.61 40.09 -37.15
C GLU A 167 -38.04 39.18 -38.23
N CYS A 168 -37.14 38.26 -37.90
CA CYS A 168 -36.57 37.31 -38.83
C CYS A 168 -37.64 36.31 -39.32
N ALA A 169 -38.49 35.80 -38.41
CA ALA A 169 -39.62 34.95 -38.74
C ALA A 169 -40.63 35.68 -39.64
N ARG A 170 -40.97 36.94 -39.34
CA ARG A 170 -41.83 37.77 -40.21
C ARG A 170 -41.22 38.03 -41.57
N THR A 171 -39.90 38.21 -41.65
CA THR A 171 -39.20 38.43 -42.92
C THR A 171 -39.24 37.18 -43.80
N ILE A 172 -39.09 36.00 -43.19
CA ILE A 172 -39.25 34.70 -43.87
C ILE A 172 -40.71 34.52 -44.31
N GLU A 173 -41.67 34.80 -43.44
CA GLU A 173 -43.10 34.63 -43.70
C GLU A 173 -43.60 35.56 -44.82
N ASN A 174 -43.14 36.81 -44.84
CA ASN A 174 -43.46 37.76 -45.92
C ASN A 174 -42.82 37.33 -47.25
N TRP A 175 -41.60 36.79 -47.24
CA TRP A 175 -40.94 36.32 -48.45
C TRP A 175 -41.62 35.08 -49.07
N VAL A 176 -42.15 34.18 -48.24
CA VAL A 176 -42.96 33.02 -48.69
C VAL A 176 -44.32 33.44 -49.23
N ARG A 177 -44.82 34.62 -48.84
CA ARG A 177 -46.13 35.12 -49.26
C ARG A 177 -46.10 35.90 -50.57
N ASP A 178 -44.94 36.49 -50.89
CA ASP A 178 -44.71 37.31 -52.07
C ASP A 178 -44.13 36.51 -53.27
N ASN A 179 -43.84 35.21 -53.11
CA ASN A 179 -43.49 34.26 -54.18
C ASN A 179 -44.45 33.06 -54.19
#